data_AF-K2AN36-F1
#
_entry.id   AF-K2AN36-F1
#
_cell.length_a   1.000
_cell.length_b   1.000
_cell.length_c   1.000
_cell.angle_alpha   90.00
_cell.angle_beta   90.00
_cell.angle_gamma   90.00
#
_symmetry.space_group_name_H-M   'P 1'
#
loop_
_entity.id
_entity.type
_entity.pdbx_description
1 polymer ?
#
loop_
_entity_poly.entity_id
_entity_poly.type
_entity_poly.pdbx_seq_one_letter_code
_entity_poly.pdbx_strand_id
1 'polypeptide(L)' 'MTKMPKIVMYTTRTCPFCRMQKDYLASKNIAYEEILVDENP' A
#
# COMPACT_ATOMS: atom_id res chain seq x y z
N MET A 1 -0.68 14.84 -21.15
CA MET A 1 -0.29 14.95 -19.72
C MET A 1 -0.70 13.66 -19.03
N THR A 2 0.21 12.71 -18.89
CA THR A 2 -0.03 11.40 -18.28
C THR A 2 -0.07 11.54 -16.75
N LYS A 3 -1.27 11.64 -16.18
CA LYS A 3 -1.47 11.65 -14.73
C LYS A 3 -1.10 10.27 -14.20
N MET A 4 0.00 10.15 -13.46
CA MET A 4 0.33 8.91 -12.76
C MET A 4 -0.78 8.62 -11.74
N PRO A 5 -1.40 7.42 -11.77
CA PRO A 5 -2.40 7.07 -10.79
C PRO A 5 -1.75 6.96 -9.41
N LYS A 6 -2.36 7.63 -8.42
CA LYS A 6 -1.95 7.51 -7.03
C LYS A 6 -2.41 6.15 -6.51
N ILE A 7 -1.48 5.33 -6.05
CA ILE A 7 -1.80 4.03 -5.44
C ILE A 7 -1.87 4.22 -3.93
N VAL A 8 -3.02 3.88 -3.36
CA VAL A 8 -3.26 3.92 -1.92
C VAL A 8 -3.53 2.50 -1.45
N MET A 9 -2.78 2.09 -0.45
CA MET A 9 -2.77 0.75 0.11
C MET A 9 -3.32 0.82 1.54
N TYR A 10 -4.56 0.37 1.70
CA TYR A 10 -5.21 0.24 2.99
C TYR A 10 -4.77 -1.07 3.65
N THR A 11 -4.23 -0.97 4.86
CA THR A 11 -3.67 -2.10 5.59
C THR A 11 -4.16 -2.11 7.03
N THR A 12 -4.01 -3.28 7.66
CA THR A 12 -4.15 -3.47 9.09
C THR A 12 -2.85 -4.02 9.65
N ARG A 13 -2.55 -3.75 10.92
CA ARG A 13 -1.35 -4.20 11.65
C ARG A 13 -1.25 -5.72 11.70
N THR A 14 -2.39 -6.40 11.67
CA THR A 14 -2.47 -7.87 11.73
C THR A 14 -2.60 -8.54 10.37
N CYS A 15 -2.58 -7.79 9.26
CA CYS A 15 -2.75 -8.34 7.91
C CYS A 15 -1.47 -9.02 7.41
N PRO A 16 -1.41 -10.37 7.35
CA PRO A 16 -0.23 -11.08 6.88
C PRO A 16 0.04 -10.83 5.38
N PHE A 17 -1.02 -10.61 4.59
CA PHE A 17 -0.94 -10.37 3.14
C PHE A 17 -0.44 -8.97 2.79
N CYS A 18 -0.63 -8.00 3.68
CA CYS A 18 -0.24 -6.63 3.44
C CYS A 18 1.29 -6.54 3.33
N ARG A 19 2.03 -7.31 4.12
CA ARG A 19 3.49 -7.41 3.99
C ARG A 19 3.92 -7.89 2.59
N MET A 20 3.30 -8.96 2.09
CA MET A 20 3.59 -9.50 0.76
C MET A 20 3.30 -8.47 -0.35
N GLN A 21 2.20 -7.72 -0.23
CA GLN A 21 1.86 -6.67 -1.20
C GLN A 21 2.88 -5.53 -1.18
N LYS A 22 3.36 -5.10 -0.01
CA LYS A 22 4.43 -4.09 0.10
C LYS A 22 5.70 -4.52 -0.60
N ASP A 23 6.12 -5.77 -0.35
CA ASP A 23 7.32 -6.34 -0.96
C ASP A 23 7.18 -6.43 -2.48
N TYR A 24 5.99 -6.81 -2.97
CA TYR A 24 5.69 -6.82 -4.41
C TYR A 24 5.77 -5.43 -5.03
N LEU A 25 5.11 -4.43 -4.43
CA LEU A 25 5.14 -3.05 -4.92
C LEU A 25 6.55 -2.46 -4.88
N ALA A 26 7.32 -2.75 -3.82
CA ALA A 26 8.72 -2.37 -3.71
C ALA A 26 9.58 -3.02 -4.79
N SER A 27 9.37 -4.31 -5.09
CA SER A 27 10.09 -5.02 -6.17
C SER A 27 9.83 -4.42 -7.56
N LYS A 28 8.68 -3.76 -7.74
CA LYS A 28 8.29 -3.07 -8.98
C LYS A 28 8.66 -1.59 -9.00
N ASN A 29 9.32 -1.07 -7.95
CA ASN A 29 9.59 0.37 -7.76
C ASN A 29 8.31 1.22 -7.87
N ILE A 30 7.18 0.69 -7.40
CA ILE A 30 5.90 1.39 -7.41
C ILE A 30 5.75 2.13 -6.09
N ALA A 31 5.65 3.46 -6.16
CA ALA A 31 5.31 4.28 -5.02
C ALA A 31 3.84 4.09 -4.64
N TYR A 32 3.57 3.86 -3.36
CA TYR A 32 2.23 3.75 -2.80
C TYR A 32 2.15 4.50 -1.47
N GLU A 33 0.95 4.97 -1.13
CA GLU A 33 0.64 5.53 0.18
C GLU A 33 0.04 4.43 1.05
N GLU A 34 0.58 4.21 2.24
CA GLU A 34 0.04 3.26 3.20
C GLU A 34 -0.92 3.96 4.16
N ILE A 35 -2.14 3.42 4.30
CA ILE A 35 -3.13 3.86 5.29
C ILE A 35 -3.44 2.69 6.22
N LEU A 36 -3.14 2.86 7.50
CA LEU A 36 -3.50 1.92 8.56
C LEU A 36 -4.94 2.18 9.00
N VAL A 37 -5.87 1.31 8.64
CA VAL A 37 -7.30 1.48 8.97
C VAL A 37 -7.63 1.05 10.41
N ASP A 38 -6.74 0.30 11.07
CA ASP A 38 -6.92 -0.08 12.48
C ASP A 38 -6.87 1.12 13.44
N GLU A 39 -6.12 2.15 13.07
CA GLU A 39 -5.92 3.35 13.90
C GLU A 39 -6.92 4.46 13.54
N ASN A 40 -7.73 4.27 12.50
CA ASN A 40 -8.68 5.26 12.01
C ASN A 40 -9.97 4.56 11.49
N PRO A 41 -10.94 4.28 12.38
CA PRO A 41 -12.20 3.61 12.05
C PRO A 41 -13.12 4.44 11.14
#